data_AF-A0A7L4ALM2-F1
#
_entry.id   AF-A0A7L4ALM2-F1
#
_cell.length_a   1.000
_cell.length_b   1.000
_cell.length_c   1.000
_cell.angle_alpha   90.00
_cell.angle_beta   90.00
_cell.angle_gamma   90.00
#
_symmetry.space_group_name_H-M   'P 1'
#
loop_
_entity.id
_entity.type
_entity.pdbx_description
1 polymer ?
#
loop_
_entity_poly.entity_id
_entity_poly.type
_entity_poly.pdbx_seq_one_letter_code
_entity_poly.pdbx_strand_id
1 'polypeptide(L)'
;MDGAWVGTWRPHRPRGPIMAQFTSPGPKYSIPGTTGYLVHNPTKTKAPAYTFPTAKPPSTDSCSPGPRYYIQPSITRNGKYMAPAQHVGGLPKITTEVTPGPSDYSTDKVNRHLYKCAPAPSMAFRHKAVKTNETPGPGTYTLPRLVGPNTAYTRASPCYSMKGKSKHGSAEDHAKMPGPAAFPKVEVDAYKKRAPVYTM
;
A
#
# COMPACT_ATOMS: atom_id res chain seq x y z
N MET A 1 39.39 38.08 -38.25
CA MET A 1 38.10 37.98 -37.53
C MET A 1 37.88 39.34 -36.89
N ASP A 2 37.20 40.23 -37.62
CA ASP A 2 36.98 41.61 -37.20
C ASP A 2 35.82 41.67 -36.20
N GLY A 3 36.13 42.07 -34.96
CA GLY A 3 35.15 42.19 -33.88
C GLY A 3 34.15 43.33 -34.12
N ALA A 4 32.94 43.15 -33.60
CA ALA A 4 31.83 44.08 -33.74
C ALA A 4 32.12 45.46 -33.10
N TRP A 5 31.91 46.52 -33.87
CA TRP A 5 32.10 47.92 -33.48
C TRP A 5 30.79 48.55 -33.00
N VAL A 6 30.85 49.44 -32.00
CA VAL A 6 29.72 50.27 -31.56
C VAL A 6 30.13 51.75 -31.63
N GLY A 7 29.67 52.46 -32.67
CA GLY A 7 29.78 53.93 -32.79
C GLY A 7 31.15 54.51 -33.16
N THR A 8 31.30 55.84 -33.01
CA THR A 8 32.50 56.63 -33.35
C THR A 8 33.61 56.58 -32.29
N TRP A 9 33.34 55.94 -31.14
CA TRP A 9 34.32 55.81 -30.07
C TRP A 9 35.36 54.74 -30.41
N ARG A 10 36.64 55.12 -30.34
CA ARG A 10 37.77 54.19 -30.52
C ARG A 10 38.43 53.94 -29.16
N PRO A 11 38.52 52.70 -28.67
CA PRO A 11 39.29 52.42 -27.46
C PRO A 11 40.76 52.80 -27.69
N HIS A 12 41.32 53.59 -26.77
CA HIS A 12 42.71 54.01 -26.85
C HIS A 12 43.63 52.78 -26.74
N ARG A 13 44.44 52.51 -27.76
CA ARG A 13 45.43 51.43 -27.73
C ARG A 13 46.55 51.80 -26.73
N PRO A 14 46.86 50.97 -25.73
CA PRO A 14 47.93 51.27 -24.78
C PRO A 14 49.26 51.44 -25.53
N ARG A 15 50.07 52.44 -25.13
CA ARG A 15 51.31 52.83 -25.83
C ARG A 15 52.48 51.84 -25.64
N GLY A 16 52.27 50.79 -24.84
CA GLY A 16 53.26 49.76 -24.54
C GLY A 16 52.68 48.75 -23.55
N PRO A 17 53.42 47.68 -23.25
CA PRO A 17 52.99 46.69 -22.28
C PRO A 17 52.94 47.31 -20.88
N ILE A 18 51.82 47.14 -20.20
CA ILE A 18 51.59 47.69 -18.85
C ILE A 18 52.01 46.62 -17.85
N MET A 19 52.62 46.98 -16.71
CA MET A 19 53.10 46.00 -15.73
C MET A 19 52.03 45.03 -15.22
N ALA A 20 50.75 45.41 -15.25
CA ALA A 20 49.62 44.53 -14.94
C ALA A 20 49.40 43.38 -15.95
N GLN A 21 50.00 43.45 -17.14
CA GLN A 21 49.97 42.39 -18.16
C GLN A 21 51.03 41.32 -17.91
N PHE A 22 52.07 41.64 -17.14
CA PHE A 22 53.07 40.67 -16.74
C PHE A 22 52.57 39.98 -15.47
N THR A 23 52.39 38.66 -15.55
CA THR A 23 52.12 37.84 -14.38
C THR A 23 53.40 37.82 -13.54
N SER A 24 53.58 38.81 -12.67
CA SER A 24 54.57 38.69 -11.61
C SER A 24 54.20 37.46 -10.78
N PRO A 25 55.17 36.74 -10.20
CA PRO A 25 54.87 35.70 -9.22
C PRO A 25 54.15 36.40 -8.07
N GLY A 26 52.82 36.39 -8.14
CA GLY A 26 51.96 36.90 -7.09
C GLY A 26 52.29 36.17 -5.79
N PRO A 27 51.84 36.70 -4.64
CA PRO A 27 52.08 36.05 -3.36
C PRO A 27 51.71 34.56 -3.45
N LYS A 28 52.63 33.68 -3.01
CA LYS A 28 52.52 32.20 -3.05
C LYS A 28 51.24 31.69 -2.35
N TYR A 29 50.56 32.54 -1.60
CA TYR A 29 49.35 32.24 -0.86
C TYR A 29 48.20 33.09 -1.41
N SER A 30 47.12 32.43 -1.80
CA SER A 30 45.88 33.09 -2.20
C SER A 30 45.33 33.88 -1.02
N ILE A 31 45.34 35.21 -1.12
CA ILE A 31 44.68 36.06 -0.13
C ILE A 31 43.17 35.94 -0.37
N PRO A 32 42.38 35.46 0.61
CA PRO A 32 40.93 35.41 0.48
C PRO A 32 40.39 36.82 0.26
N GLY A 33 39.48 36.96 -0.70
CA GLY A 33 38.85 38.24 -1.02
C GLY A 33 38.09 38.80 0.18
N THR A 34 37.95 40.13 0.23
CA THR A 34 37.11 40.82 1.22
C THR A 34 35.71 41.09 0.71
N THR A 35 35.37 40.56 -0.47
CA THR A 35 34.10 40.78 -1.17
C THR A 35 33.40 39.45 -1.37
N GLY A 36 32.15 39.35 -0.89
CA GLY A 36 31.31 38.15 -1.05
C GLY A 36 31.21 37.29 0.20
N TYR A 37 30.34 36.27 0.15
CA TYR A 37 30.11 35.36 1.27
C TYR A 37 31.05 34.16 1.27
N LEU A 38 31.29 33.57 0.10
CA LEU A 38 32.17 32.42 -0.07
C LEU A 38 33.64 32.87 -0.02
N VAL A 39 34.45 32.20 0.81
CA VAL A 39 35.90 32.45 0.94
C VAL A 39 36.24 33.89 1.37
N HIS A 40 35.41 34.48 2.25
CA HIS A 40 35.68 35.78 2.88
C HIS A 40 36.75 35.66 3.97
N ASN A 41 37.64 36.64 4.05
CA ASN A 41 38.68 36.67 5.08
C ASN A 41 38.08 36.71 6.50
N PRO A 42 38.35 35.71 7.38
CA PRO A 42 37.73 35.61 8.70
C PRO A 42 38.12 36.72 9.67
N THR A 43 39.21 37.44 9.39
CA THR A 43 39.68 38.56 10.23
C THR A 43 38.90 39.86 10.00
N LYS A 44 38.08 39.93 8.93
CA LYS A 44 37.32 41.14 8.57
C LYS A 44 35.82 40.91 8.76
N THR A 45 35.13 41.98 9.18
CA THR A 45 33.67 41.96 9.32
C THR A 45 33.01 41.64 7.98
N LYS A 46 31.90 40.89 8.05
CA LYS A 46 31.16 40.37 6.90
C LYS A 46 29.68 40.68 7.07
N ALA A 47 29.04 41.18 6.02
CA ALA A 47 27.60 41.42 6.01
C ALA A 47 26.82 40.09 5.94
N PRO A 48 25.61 40.00 6.52
CA PRO A 48 24.77 38.80 6.40
C PRO A 48 24.42 38.52 4.94
N ALA A 49 24.42 37.24 4.56
CA ALA A 49 23.91 36.81 3.26
C ALA A 49 22.56 36.14 3.44
N TYR A 50 21.59 36.58 2.65
CA TYR A 50 20.25 36.02 2.60
C TYR A 50 20.10 35.20 1.33
N THR A 51 19.73 33.94 1.47
CA THR A 51 19.34 33.08 0.35
C THR A 51 17.84 32.97 0.32
N PHE A 52 17.22 33.31 -0.80
CA PHE A 52 15.82 32.97 -1.01
C PHE A 52 15.71 31.46 -1.26
N PRO A 53 14.72 30.77 -0.68
CA PRO A 53 14.50 29.37 -0.99
C PRO A 53 14.26 29.23 -2.50
N THR A 54 15.01 28.34 -3.15
CA THR A 54 14.76 28.00 -4.56
C THR A 54 13.34 27.46 -4.69
N ALA A 55 12.69 27.74 -5.82
CA ALA A 55 11.38 27.19 -6.12
C ALA A 55 11.40 25.67 -5.93
N LYS A 56 10.46 25.15 -5.13
CA LYS A 56 10.28 23.71 -5.00
C LYS A 56 10.02 23.14 -6.40
N PRO A 57 10.57 21.97 -6.75
CA PRO A 57 10.18 21.32 -8.00
C PRO A 57 8.65 21.23 -8.05
N PRO A 58 8.03 21.44 -9.22
CA PRO A 58 6.58 21.31 -9.35
C PRO A 58 6.18 19.94 -8.80
N SER A 59 5.15 19.91 -7.93
CA SER A 59 4.67 18.63 -7.44
C SER A 59 4.20 17.81 -8.63
N THR A 60 4.52 16.53 -8.65
CA THR A 60 4.08 15.59 -9.71
C THR A 60 2.58 15.30 -9.61
N ASP A 61 1.79 16.21 -9.05
CA ASP A 61 0.38 16.02 -8.76
C ASP A 61 -0.46 16.47 -9.95
N SER A 62 -0.20 15.81 -11.09
CA SER A 62 -1.29 15.45 -11.99
C SER A 62 -1.75 14.04 -11.65
N CYS A 63 -2.02 13.77 -10.37
CA CYS A 63 -2.65 12.55 -9.93
C CYS A 63 -3.98 12.95 -9.29
N SER A 64 -5.01 13.02 -10.13
CA SER A 64 -6.37 12.74 -9.66
C SER A 64 -6.35 11.39 -8.91
N PRO A 65 -7.32 11.08 -8.03
CA PRO A 65 -7.37 9.81 -7.28
C PRO A 65 -7.59 8.57 -8.16
N GLY A 66 -7.18 8.62 -9.43
CA GLY A 66 -7.12 7.52 -10.35
C GLY A 66 -5.90 6.63 -10.11
N PRO A 67 -5.96 5.39 -10.58
CA PRO A 67 -4.87 4.44 -10.46
C PRO A 67 -3.60 4.94 -11.17
N ARG A 68 -2.44 4.77 -10.52
CA ARG A 68 -1.11 5.10 -11.08
C ARG A 68 -0.78 4.29 -12.35
N TYR A 69 -1.53 3.22 -12.60
CA TYR A 69 -1.34 2.31 -13.73
C TYR A 69 -2.65 2.17 -14.52
N TYR A 70 -2.52 1.87 -15.82
CA TYR A 70 -3.65 1.63 -16.69
C TYR A 70 -4.44 0.40 -16.23
N ILE A 71 -5.72 0.60 -15.89
CA ILE A 71 -6.66 -0.48 -15.61
C ILE A 71 -7.41 -0.78 -16.91
N GLN A 72 -7.39 -2.05 -17.34
CA GLN A 72 -8.18 -2.49 -18.48
C GLN A 72 -9.68 -2.27 -18.20
N PRO A 73 -10.45 -1.62 -19.11
CA PRO A 73 -11.88 -1.32 -18.91
C PRO A 73 -12.76 -2.55 -18.63
N SER A 74 -12.30 -3.73 -19.01
CA SER A 74 -12.99 -4.99 -18.76
C SER A 74 -12.88 -5.47 -17.31
N ILE A 75 -12.18 -4.79 -16.40
CA ILE A 75 -12.02 -5.22 -15.01
C ILE A 75 -13.07 -4.51 -14.14
N THR A 76 -13.96 -5.30 -13.53
CA THR A 76 -14.96 -4.84 -12.56
C THR A 76 -14.53 -5.19 -11.12
N ARG A 77 -15.27 -4.71 -10.11
CA ARG A 77 -15.02 -5.03 -8.69
C ARG A 77 -14.88 -6.55 -8.42
N ASN A 78 -15.58 -7.37 -9.19
CA ASN A 78 -15.65 -8.81 -8.99
C ASN A 78 -14.71 -9.59 -9.95
N GLY A 79 -13.88 -8.91 -10.74
CA GLY A 79 -12.99 -9.53 -11.73
C GLY A 79 -13.28 -9.08 -13.16
N LYS A 80 -12.69 -9.78 -14.14
CA LYS A 80 -12.88 -9.47 -15.58
C LYS A 80 -14.33 -9.72 -15.97
N TYR A 81 -14.96 -8.72 -16.58
CA TYR A 81 -16.27 -8.84 -17.21
C TYR A 81 -16.21 -9.91 -18.30
N MET A 82 -17.06 -10.91 -18.17
CA MET A 82 -17.30 -11.92 -19.20
C MET A 82 -18.77 -11.80 -19.60
N ALA A 83 -19.03 -11.80 -20.91
CA ALA A 83 -20.39 -11.84 -21.41
C ALA A 83 -21.08 -13.12 -20.89
N PRO A 84 -22.38 -13.06 -20.55
CA PRO A 84 -23.12 -14.24 -20.10
C PRO A 84 -23.05 -15.33 -21.18
N ALA A 85 -22.57 -16.51 -20.80
CA ALA A 85 -22.51 -17.65 -21.71
C ALA A 85 -23.93 -18.02 -22.14
N GLN A 86 -24.14 -18.15 -23.44
CA GLN A 86 -25.41 -18.67 -23.93
C GLN A 86 -25.54 -20.12 -23.47
N HIS A 87 -26.60 -20.42 -22.72
CA HIS A 87 -26.95 -21.79 -22.42
C HIS A 87 -27.35 -22.45 -23.73
N VAL A 88 -26.58 -23.46 -24.16
CA VAL A 88 -27.02 -24.39 -25.19
C VAL A 88 -28.15 -25.20 -24.55
N GLY A 89 -29.39 -24.74 -24.74
CA GLY A 89 -30.59 -25.46 -24.34
C GLY A 89 -30.60 -26.82 -25.03
N GLY A 90 -30.88 -27.88 -24.28
CA GLY A 90 -31.01 -29.22 -24.84
C GLY A 90 -32.01 -29.23 -26.01
N LEU A 91 -31.70 -30.02 -27.03
CA LEU A 91 -32.59 -30.17 -28.17
C LEU A 91 -33.97 -30.67 -27.70
N PRO A 92 -35.07 -30.18 -28.29
CA PRO A 92 -36.40 -30.71 -27.98
C PRO A 92 -36.38 -32.23 -28.23
N LYS A 93 -36.83 -33.00 -27.23
CA LYS A 93 -37.03 -34.43 -27.41
C LYS A 93 -38.07 -34.62 -28.50
N ILE A 94 -37.65 -35.19 -29.62
CA ILE A 94 -38.55 -35.61 -30.69
C ILE A 94 -39.42 -36.72 -30.10
N THR A 95 -40.66 -36.42 -29.79
CA THR A 95 -41.65 -37.43 -29.41
C THR A 95 -42.11 -38.10 -30.71
N THR A 96 -41.67 -39.33 -30.95
CA THR A 96 -42.28 -40.18 -31.97
C THR A 96 -43.74 -40.42 -31.60
N GLU A 97 -44.67 -39.94 -32.42
CA GLU A 97 -46.09 -40.26 -32.28
C GLU A 97 -46.29 -41.75 -32.52
N VAL A 98 -46.48 -42.52 -31.44
CA VAL A 98 -46.78 -43.95 -31.53
C VAL A 98 -48.23 -44.06 -31.96
N THR A 99 -48.43 -44.46 -33.22
CA THR A 99 -49.77 -44.81 -33.70
C THR A 99 -50.18 -46.12 -33.04
N PRO A 100 -51.37 -46.19 -32.41
CA PRO A 100 -51.85 -47.44 -31.80
C PRO A 100 -51.94 -48.54 -32.86
N GLY A 101 -51.54 -49.75 -32.50
CA GLY A 101 -51.68 -50.91 -33.36
C GLY A 101 -53.14 -51.28 -33.58
N PRO A 102 -53.47 -52.13 -34.57
CA PRO A 102 -54.86 -52.54 -34.84
C PRO A 102 -55.57 -53.19 -33.64
N SER A 103 -54.82 -53.75 -32.68
CA SER A 103 -55.36 -54.34 -31.45
C SER A 103 -55.43 -53.38 -30.25
N ASP A 104 -54.86 -52.18 -30.35
CA ASP A 104 -54.83 -51.20 -29.24
C ASP A 104 -56.10 -50.32 -29.20
N TYR A 105 -56.93 -50.38 -30.24
CA TYR A 105 -58.19 -49.67 -30.30
C TYR A 105 -59.23 -50.33 -29.37
N SER A 106 -59.54 -49.69 -28.24
CA SER A 106 -60.60 -50.13 -27.33
C SER A 106 -61.95 -49.50 -27.71
N THR A 107 -62.86 -50.28 -28.28
CA THR A 107 -64.21 -49.82 -28.65
C THR A 107 -65.12 -49.59 -27.44
N ASP A 108 -64.86 -50.23 -26.30
CA ASP A 108 -65.65 -50.07 -25.06
C ASP A 108 -65.73 -48.64 -24.54
N LYS A 109 -64.66 -47.86 -24.74
CA LYS A 109 -64.59 -46.46 -24.31
C LYS A 109 -65.44 -45.52 -25.18
N VAL A 110 -65.84 -45.97 -26.39
CA VAL A 110 -66.59 -45.18 -27.36
C VAL A 110 -68.06 -45.04 -26.96
N ASN A 111 -68.62 -45.97 -26.18
CA ASN A 111 -70.03 -45.92 -25.74
C ASN A 111 -70.39 -44.61 -25.02
N ARG A 112 -69.44 -44.01 -24.27
CA ARG A 112 -69.61 -42.70 -23.62
C ARG A 112 -69.77 -41.54 -24.61
N HIS A 113 -69.24 -41.69 -25.83
CA HIS A 113 -69.30 -40.68 -26.89
C HIS A 113 -70.47 -40.92 -27.86
N LEU A 114 -70.88 -42.18 -28.06
CA LEU A 114 -72.01 -42.56 -28.92
C LEU A 114 -73.37 -42.30 -28.26
N TYR A 115 -73.49 -42.52 -26.96
CA TYR A 115 -74.75 -42.42 -26.23
C TYR A 115 -74.66 -41.37 -25.11
N LYS A 116 -75.79 -40.75 -24.77
CA LYS A 116 -75.87 -39.90 -23.57
C LYS A 116 -75.74 -40.78 -22.33
N CYS A 117 -74.57 -40.78 -21.72
CA CYS A 117 -74.30 -41.46 -20.45
C CYS A 117 -74.29 -40.47 -19.28
N ALA A 118 -74.73 -40.92 -18.10
CA ALA A 118 -74.56 -40.16 -16.86
C ALA A 118 -73.06 -39.98 -16.54
N PRO A 119 -72.66 -38.86 -15.90
CA PRO A 119 -71.27 -38.65 -15.50
C PRO A 119 -70.82 -39.73 -14.51
N ALA A 120 -69.68 -40.37 -14.78
CA ALA A 120 -69.11 -41.35 -13.86
C ALA A 120 -68.31 -40.63 -12.77
N PRO A 121 -68.56 -40.90 -11.47
CA PRO A 121 -67.76 -40.30 -10.40
C PRO A 121 -66.34 -40.85 -10.46
N SER A 122 -65.35 -39.96 -10.45
CA SER A 122 -63.94 -40.33 -10.30
C SER A 122 -63.38 -39.66 -9.04
N MET A 123 -62.72 -40.43 -8.18
CA MET A 123 -61.97 -39.90 -7.05
C MET A 123 -60.49 -39.88 -7.43
N ALA A 124 -59.94 -38.70 -7.65
CA ALA A 124 -58.50 -38.52 -7.80
C ALA A 124 -57.85 -38.33 -6.42
N PHE A 125 -56.68 -38.93 -6.22
CA PHE A 125 -55.89 -38.72 -5.01
C PHE A 125 -55.36 -37.28 -4.95
N ARG A 126 -55.32 -36.69 -3.76
CA ARG A 126 -54.69 -35.38 -3.57
C ARG A 126 -53.18 -35.50 -3.77
N HIS A 127 -52.64 -34.79 -4.77
CA HIS A 127 -51.19 -34.66 -4.94
C HIS A 127 -50.58 -34.06 -3.66
N LYS A 128 -49.41 -34.57 -3.25
CA LYS A 128 -48.70 -34.01 -2.09
C LYS A 128 -48.42 -32.53 -2.35
N ALA A 129 -48.74 -31.68 -1.37
CA ALA A 129 -48.43 -30.26 -1.43
C ALA A 129 -46.94 -30.10 -1.74
N VAL A 130 -46.64 -29.31 -2.78
CA VAL A 130 -45.26 -28.92 -3.12
C VAL A 130 -44.66 -28.29 -1.87
N LYS A 131 -43.52 -28.83 -1.41
CA LYS A 131 -42.77 -28.22 -0.30
C LYS A 131 -42.33 -26.82 -0.74
N THR A 132 -43.08 -25.81 -0.34
CA THR A 132 -42.64 -24.41 -0.41
C THR A 132 -41.49 -24.24 0.58
N ASN A 133 -40.29 -24.02 0.04
CA ASN A 133 -39.06 -23.54 0.68
C ASN A 133 -39.09 -23.48 2.22
N GLU A 134 -38.44 -24.45 2.85
CA GLU A 134 -38.17 -24.47 4.29
C GLU A 134 -37.28 -23.27 4.64
N THR A 135 -37.89 -22.14 4.94
CA THR A 135 -37.18 -20.93 5.34
C THR A 135 -36.95 -21.01 6.85
N PRO A 136 -35.70 -20.86 7.34
CA PRO A 136 -35.44 -20.91 8.77
C PRO A 136 -36.25 -19.84 9.50
N GLY A 137 -36.90 -20.22 10.60
CA GLY A 137 -37.66 -19.29 11.44
C GLY A 137 -36.76 -18.20 12.02
N PRO A 138 -37.33 -17.05 12.47
CA PRO A 138 -36.57 -15.86 12.85
C PRO A 138 -35.52 -16.07 13.96
N GLY A 139 -35.67 -17.10 14.80
CA GLY A 139 -34.70 -17.46 15.85
C GLY A 139 -33.65 -18.50 15.45
N THR A 140 -33.71 -19.05 14.22
CA THR A 140 -32.77 -20.10 13.75
C THR A 140 -31.46 -19.52 13.22
N TYR A 141 -31.39 -18.20 13.03
CA TYR A 141 -30.18 -17.54 12.58
C TYR A 141 -29.18 -17.44 13.72
N THR A 142 -28.24 -18.38 13.80
CA THR A 142 -27.09 -18.27 14.71
C THR A 142 -26.08 -17.30 14.13
N LEU A 143 -25.95 -16.12 14.74
CA LEU A 143 -24.89 -15.18 14.39
C LEU A 143 -23.53 -15.71 14.88
N PRO A 144 -22.46 -15.62 14.07
CA PRO A 144 -21.11 -15.99 14.51
C PRO A 144 -20.66 -15.09 15.67
N ARG A 145 -19.94 -15.69 16.63
CA ARG A 145 -19.47 -15.04 17.87
C ARG A 145 -18.54 -13.85 17.53
N LEU A 146 -18.99 -12.63 17.82
CA LEU A 146 -18.32 -11.34 17.52
C LEU A 146 -17.14 -11.02 18.46
N VAL A 147 -16.36 -12.00 18.92
CA VAL A 147 -15.24 -11.76 19.83
C VAL A 147 -13.94 -12.05 19.11
N GLY A 148 -13.27 -11.00 18.64
CA GLY A 148 -11.92 -11.08 18.07
C GLY A 148 -11.71 -10.20 16.82
N PRO A 149 -10.45 -9.93 16.46
CA PRO A 149 -10.13 -9.24 15.22
C PRO A 149 -10.39 -10.22 14.06
N ASN A 150 -11.53 -10.10 13.36
CA ASN A 150 -11.86 -10.65 12.02
C ASN A 150 -13.39 -10.80 11.84
N THR A 151 -14.16 -9.78 12.20
CA THR A 151 -15.62 -9.78 12.00
C THR A 151 -15.94 -9.22 10.60
N ALA A 152 -16.68 -9.99 9.79
CA ALA A 152 -16.94 -9.67 8.39
C ALA A 152 -17.80 -8.41 8.17
N TYR A 153 -18.61 -8.02 9.16
CA TYR A 153 -19.67 -7.02 8.99
C TYR A 153 -19.61 -5.84 9.98
N THR A 154 -18.76 -5.90 11.00
CA THR A 154 -18.60 -4.83 12.00
C THR A 154 -17.13 -4.66 12.37
N ARG A 155 -16.75 -3.47 12.85
CA ARG A 155 -15.42 -3.26 13.45
C ARG A 155 -15.40 -3.88 14.85
N ALA A 156 -14.49 -4.84 15.08
CA ALA A 156 -14.24 -5.40 16.40
C ALA A 156 -13.29 -4.50 17.21
N SER A 157 -13.51 -4.40 18.53
CA SER A 157 -12.58 -3.76 19.45
C SER A 157 -11.28 -4.55 19.56
N PRO A 158 -10.12 -3.89 19.78
CA PRO A 158 -8.85 -4.59 19.95
C PRO A 158 -8.89 -5.60 21.10
N CYS A 159 -8.50 -6.85 20.83
CA CYS A 159 -8.34 -7.89 21.85
C CYS A 159 -6.85 -8.03 22.18
N TYR A 160 -6.43 -7.44 23.30
CA TYR A 160 -5.05 -7.55 23.78
C TYR A 160 -4.90 -8.84 24.60
N SER A 161 -3.97 -9.71 24.18
CA SER A 161 -3.51 -10.82 25.02
C SER A 161 -2.18 -10.44 25.66
N MET A 162 -2.08 -10.57 26.99
CA MET A 162 -0.81 -10.43 27.69
C MET A 162 -0.03 -11.74 27.53
N LYS A 163 1.07 -11.70 26.78
CA LYS A 163 2.00 -12.84 26.71
C LYS A 163 2.69 -12.99 28.07
N GLY A 164 2.58 -14.16 28.69
CA GLY A 164 3.26 -14.47 29.95
C GLY A 164 4.78 -14.30 29.81
N LYS A 165 5.44 -13.83 30.89
CA LYS A 165 6.89 -13.64 30.95
C LYS A 165 7.60 -14.96 30.61
N SER A 166 8.33 -15.01 29.49
CA SER A 166 9.18 -16.17 29.19
C SER A 166 10.37 -16.18 30.14
N LYS A 167 10.69 -17.33 30.72
CA LYS A 167 11.96 -17.55 31.46
C LYS A 167 13.21 -17.40 30.57
N HIS A 168 13.05 -17.24 29.26
CA HIS A 168 14.10 -17.04 28.27
C HIS A 168 13.93 -15.71 27.52
N GLY A 169 13.54 -14.65 28.23
CA GLY A 169 13.70 -13.29 27.75
C GLY A 169 15.06 -12.77 28.20
N SER A 170 15.72 -11.98 27.36
CA SER A 170 17.00 -11.28 27.57
C SER A 170 16.97 -10.32 28.78
N ALA A 171 16.73 -10.85 29.97
CA ALA A 171 17.16 -10.29 31.23
C ALA A 171 18.36 -11.13 31.60
N GLU A 172 19.53 -10.64 31.22
CA GLU A 172 20.79 -11.18 31.71
C GLU A 172 20.66 -11.38 33.22
N ASP A 173 21.09 -12.55 33.66
CA ASP A 173 21.04 -13.03 35.03
C ASP A 173 21.83 -12.07 35.92
N HIS A 174 21.18 -10.97 36.35
CA HIS A 174 21.76 -9.96 37.24
C HIS A 174 22.26 -10.56 38.56
N ALA A 175 21.87 -11.80 38.87
CA ALA A 175 22.41 -12.56 40.00
C ALA A 175 23.91 -12.88 39.86
N LYS A 176 24.47 -12.83 38.64
CA LYS A 176 25.90 -13.05 38.37
C LYS A 176 26.74 -11.77 38.34
N MET A 177 26.12 -10.60 38.48
CA MET A 177 26.86 -9.34 38.53
C MET A 177 27.28 -9.08 39.98
N PRO A 178 28.59 -9.05 40.29
CA PRO A 178 29.05 -8.65 41.61
C PRO A 178 28.55 -7.23 41.90
N GLY A 179 27.94 -7.03 43.08
CA GLY A 179 27.47 -5.71 43.49
C GLY A 179 28.62 -4.70 43.57
N PRO A 180 28.34 -3.39 43.62
CA PRO A 180 29.37 -2.35 43.63
C PRO A 180 30.38 -2.47 44.79
N ALA A 181 30.03 -3.17 45.87
CA ALA A 181 30.90 -3.46 47.02
C ALA A 181 31.86 -4.65 46.81
N ALA A 182 31.71 -5.43 45.74
CA ALA A 182 32.55 -6.61 45.46
C ALA A 182 33.82 -6.26 44.65
N PHE A 183 33.97 -5.01 44.20
CA PHE A 183 35.21 -4.54 43.59
C PHE A 183 36.23 -4.14 44.67
N PRO A 184 37.51 -4.55 44.54
CA PRO A 184 38.54 -4.14 45.49
C PRO A 184 38.77 -2.63 45.42
N LYS A 185 39.04 -2.01 46.57
CA LYS A 185 39.35 -0.58 46.66
C LYS A 185 40.71 -0.32 46.00
N VAL A 186 40.73 0.44 44.92
CA VAL A 186 41.97 0.87 44.24
C VAL A 186 42.69 1.92 45.09
N GLU A 187 44.02 1.80 45.19
CA GLU A 187 44.84 2.79 45.89
C GLU A 187 44.73 4.17 45.25
N VAL A 188 44.55 5.20 46.08
CA VAL A 188 44.27 6.57 45.63
C VAL A 188 45.46 7.19 44.90
N ASP A 189 46.68 6.77 45.24
CA ASP A 189 47.93 7.20 44.62
C ASP A 189 48.06 6.75 43.16
N ALA A 190 47.26 5.77 42.71
CA ALA A 190 47.25 5.32 41.32
C ALA A 190 46.69 6.39 40.37
N TYR A 191 45.82 7.29 40.85
CA TYR A 191 45.16 8.30 40.01
C TYR A 191 45.18 9.72 40.59
N LYS A 192 45.63 9.90 41.84
CA LYS A 192 45.88 11.22 42.42
C LYS A 192 47.38 11.44 42.60
N LYS A 193 47.79 12.71 42.54
CA LYS A 193 49.19 13.09 42.82
C LYS A 193 49.55 12.69 44.25
N ARG A 194 50.47 11.74 44.37
CA ARG A 194 51.06 11.28 45.64
C ARG A 194 52.05 12.31 46.18
N ALA A 195 52.11 12.47 47.50
CA ALA A 195 53.15 13.25 48.17
C ALA A 195 54.51 12.52 48.13
N PRO A 196 55.65 13.23 48.08
CA PRO A 196 56.97 12.60 48.09
C PRO A 196 57.18 11.81 49.39
N VAL A 197 57.68 10.58 49.27
CA VAL A 197 58.06 9.72 50.40
C VAL A 197 59.58 9.76 50.54
N TYR A 198 60.06 10.08 51.74
CA TYR A 198 61.48 10.10 52.07
C TYR A 198 61.81 8.91 52.98
N THR A 199 62.97 8.29 52.75
CA THR A 199 63.58 7.30 53.64
C THR A 199 64.85 7.92 54.24
N MET A 200 65.10 7.69 55.54
CA MET A 200 66.34 8.10 56.22
C MET A 200 67.51 7.21 55.84
#